data_AF-A0A2N2G495-F1
#
_entry.id   AF-A0A2N2G495-F1
#
_cell.length_a   1.000
_cell.length_b   1.000
_cell.length_c   1.000
_cell.angle_alpha   90.00
_cell.angle_beta   90.00
_cell.angle_gamma   90.00
#
_symmetry.space_group_name_H-M   'P 1'
#
loop_
_entity.id
_entity.type
_entity.pdbx_description
1 polymer ?
#
loop_
_entity_poly.entity_id
_entity_poly.type
_entity_poly.pdbx_seq_one_letter_code
_entity_poly.pdbx_strand_id
1 'polypeptide(L)'
;MLKLVKTSSRKAGLPPGSPVFIGERVTEKFGLNMVDYDAESLSVSTPVRLDEFRLLKETPSNTWIRVHGLHDAEAVDRFCLEFGLH
;
A
#
# COMPACT_ATOMS: atom_id res chain seq x y z
N MET A 1 -15.44 15.05 -38.48
CA MET A 1 -15.44 15.90 -37.27
C MET A 1 -15.09 15.00 -36.09
N LEU A 2 -13.85 15.04 -35.57
CA LEU A 2 -13.43 14.22 -34.43
C LEU A 2 -13.95 14.88 -33.14
N LYS A 3 -14.87 14.21 -32.43
CA LYS A 3 -15.25 14.59 -31.07
C LYS A 3 -14.01 14.46 -30.19
N LEU A 4 -13.56 15.55 -29.57
CA LEU A 4 -12.69 15.47 -28.40
C LEU A 4 -13.47 14.75 -27.31
N VAL A 5 -13.23 13.46 -27.15
CA VAL A 5 -13.62 12.73 -25.94
C VAL A 5 -12.81 13.35 -24.82
N LYS A 6 -13.42 14.26 -24.05
CA LYS A 6 -12.89 14.65 -22.74
C LYS A 6 -12.89 13.38 -21.90
N THR A 7 -11.73 12.73 -21.79
CA THR A 7 -11.49 11.71 -20.78
C THR A 7 -11.58 12.41 -19.43
N SER A 8 -12.73 12.31 -18.78
CA SER A 8 -12.84 12.71 -17.38
C SER A 8 -11.76 11.96 -16.60
N SER A 9 -11.00 12.67 -15.78
CA SER A 9 -10.06 12.03 -14.85
C SER A 9 -10.81 10.96 -14.07
N ARG A 10 -10.19 9.79 -13.83
CA ARG A 10 -10.74 8.72 -12.98
C ARG A 10 -11.14 9.19 -11.57
N LYS A 11 -10.74 10.39 -11.18
CA LYS A 11 -11.05 11.06 -9.92
C LYS A 11 -12.34 11.90 -9.94
N ALA A 12 -12.93 12.16 -11.11
CA ALA A 12 -14.05 13.08 -11.23
C ALA A 12 -15.32 12.52 -10.58
N GLY A 13 -15.92 13.29 -9.66
CA GLY A 13 -17.16 12.92 -8.97
C GLY A 13 -16.94 12.02 -7.73
N LEU A 14 -15.71 11.66 -7.40
CA LEU A 14 -15.42 10.92 -6.17
C LEU A 14 -15.37 11.87 -4.96
N PRO A 15 -15.83 11.41 -3.78
CA PRO A 15 -15.70 12.18 -2.56
C PRO A 15 -14.22 12.39 -2.19
N PRO A 16 -13.90 13.47 -1.45
CA PRO A 16 -12.55 13.68 -0.93
C PRO A 16 -12.09 12.47 -0.10
N GLY A 17 -10.79 12.16 -0.17
CA GLY A 17 -10.21 10.99 0.50
C GLY A 17 -10.38 9.67 -0.25
N SER A 18 -11.04 9.65 -1.42
CA SER A 18 -11.16 8.43 -2.21
C SER A 18 -9.79 7.94 -2.72
N PRO A 19 -9.41 6.68 -2.45
CA PRO A 19 -8.15 6.13 -2.94
C PRO A 19 -8.24 5.90 -4.45
N VAL A 20 -7.39 6.57 -5.22
CA VAL A 20 -7.36 6.44 -6.69
C VAL A 20 -5.94 6.28 -7.17
N PHE A 21 -5.62 5.09 -7.69
CA PHE A 21 -4.37 4.83 -8.36
C PHE A 21 -4.32 5.54 -9.73
N ILE A 22 -3.29 6.34 -9.95
CA ILE A 22 -3.08 7.11 -11.20
C ILE A 22 -1.85 6.70 -12.00
N GLY A 23 -1.03 5.78 -11.48
CA GLY A 23 0.19 5.33 -12.13
C GLY A 23 -0.03 4.20 -13.14
N GLU A 24 1.09 3.67 -13.62
CA GLU A 24 1.14 2.44 -14.41
C GLU A 24 1.22 1.22 -13.48
N ARG A 25 0.54 0.14 -13.86
CA ARG A 25 0.58 -1.10 -13.09
C ARG A 25 1.93 -1.80 -13.30
N VAL A 26 2.70 -1.91 -12.22
CA VAL A 26 4.04 -2.52 -12.23
C VAL A 26 4.08 -3.94 -11.65
N THR A 27 2.96 -4.42 -11.11
CA THR A 27 2.81 -5.79 -10.57
C THR A 27 1.35 -6.23 -10.62
N GLU A 28 1.10 -7.54 -10.57
CA GLU A 28 -0.24 -8.10 -10.63
C GLU A 28 -0.97 -8.04 -9.28
N LYS A 29 -0.25 -8.20 -8.15
CA LYS A 29 -0.89 -8.39 -6.84
C LYS A 29 -0.40 -7.38 -5.82
N PHE A 30 -1.32 -6.98 -4.93
CA PHE A 30 -0.96 -6.34 -3.68
C PHE A 30 -0.17 -7.31 -2.81
N GLY A 31 0.82 -6.79 -2.11
CA GLY A 31 1.57 -7.56 -1.15
C GLY A 31 2.52 -6.71 -0.33
N LEU A 32 3.07 -7.35 0.69
CA LEU A 32 3.89 -6.72 1.69
C LEU A 32 5.15 -7.55 1.93
N ASN A 33 6.29 -6.86 1.94
CA ASN A 33 7.57 -7.41 2.37
C ASN A 33 8.05 -6.61 3.57
N MET A 34 8.87 -7.23 4.39
CA MET A 34 9.31 -6.64 5.64
C MET A 34 10.78 -6.89 5.89
N VAL A 35 11.40 -5.90 6.51
CA VAL A 35 12.74 -5.98 7.06
C VAL A 35 12.68 -5.49 8.51
N ASP A 36 12.99 -6.35 9.47
CA ASP A 36 13.14 -5.98 10.87
C ASP A 36 14.63 -5.94 11.22
N TYR A 37 15.09 -4.86 11.86
CA TYR A 37 16.51 -4.65 12.07
C TYR A 37 16.84 -3.78 13.29
N ASP A 38 18.04 -4.01 13.82
CA ASP A 38 18.69 -3.16 14.81
C ASP A 38 20.21 -3.11 14.54
N ALA A 39 21.02 -2.78 15.57
CA ALA A 39 22.47 -2.70 15.42
C ALA A 39 23.16 -4.06 15.23
N GLU A 40 22.49 -5.16 15.63
CA GLU A 40 23.07 -6.50 15.73
C GLU A 40 22.36 -7.52 14.84
N SER A 41 21.11 -7.25 14.45
CA SER A 41 20.24 -8.20 13.77
C SER A 41 19.55 -7.62 12.53
N LEU A 42 19.27 -8.51 11.58
CA LEU A 42 18.53 -8.23 10.34
C LEU A 42 17.67 -9.46 9.99
N SER A 43 16.36 -9.29 9.94
CA SER A 43 15.39 -10.31 9.55
C SER A 43 14.57 -9.83 8.36
N VAL A 44 14.35 -10.70 7.38
CA VAL A 44 13.58 -10.39 6.17
C VAL A 44 12.43 -11.38 6.02
N SER A 45 11.22 -10.88 5.79
CA SER A 45 10.02 -11.69 5.60
C SER A 45 9.33 -11.34 4.29
N THR A 46 9.04 -12.35 3.46
CA THR A 46 8.45 -12.20 2.13
C THR A 46 7.77 -13.50 1.69
N PRO A 47 6.45 -13.53 1.42
CA PRO A 47 5.45 -12.48 1.67
C PRO A 47 5.08 -12.42 3.16
N VAL A 48 4.54 -11.28 3.60
CA VAL A 48 4.06 -11.10 4.97
C VAL A 48 2.55 -10.97 4.99
N ARG A 49 1.90 -11.64 5.95
CA ARG A 49 0.45 -11.53 6.16
C ARG A 49 0.13 -10.29 6.98
N LEU A 50 -1.00 -9.61 6.68
CA LEU A 50 -1.48 -8.46 7.45
C LEU A 50 -1.54 -8.72 8.97
N ASP A 51 -1.85 -9.95 9.36
CA ASP A 51 -1.90 -10.40 10.76
C ASP A 51 -0.54 -10.32 11.49
N GLU A 52 0.57 -10.60 10.79
CA GLU A 52 1.93 -10.61 11.35
C GLU A 52 2.43 -9.18 11.66
N PHE A 53 1.86 -8.16 11.02
CA PHE A 53 2.24 -6.76 11.23
C PHE A 53 1.80 -6.21 12.59
N ARG A 54 0.71 -6.71 13.17
CA ARG A 54 0.24 -6.24 14.48
C ARG A 54 1.24 -6.53 15.59
N LEU A 55 1.89 -7.69 15.52
CA LEU A 55 2.87 -8.14 16.52
C LEU A 55 4.13 -7.26 16.54
N LEU A 56 4.46 -6.60 15.43
CA LEU A 56 5.68 -5.79 15.29
C LEU A 56 5.50 -4.35 15.77
N LYS A 57 4.26 -3.87 15.93
CA LYS A 57 4.04 -2.61 16.65
C LYS A 57 4.50 -2.70 18.12
N GLU A 58 4.71 -3.92 18.62
CA GLU A 58 5.10 -4.18 20.01
C GLU A 58 6.58 -4.54 20.17
N THR A 59 7.37 -4.64 19.09
CA THR A 59 8.81 -4.92 19.18
C THR A 59 9.63 -3.63 19.31
N PRO A 60 10.74 -3.64 20.06
CA PRO A 60 11.62 -2.47 20.20
C PRO A 60 12.55 -2.24 18.99
N SER A 61 12.56 -3.15 18.02
CA SER A 61 13.38 -3.09 16.79
C SER A 61 12.80 -2.13 15.75
N ASN A 62 13.62 -1.73 14.77
CA ASN A 62 13.14 -0.93 13.65
C ASN A 62 12.56 -1.84 12.57
N THR A 63 11.34 -1.56 12.13
CA THR A 63 10.70 -2.32 11.05
C THR A 63 10.50 -1.46 9.81
N TRP A 64 11.04 -1.91 8.67
CA TRP A 64 10.77 -1.36 7.35
C TRP A 64 9.78 -2.24 6.58
N ILE A 65 8.62 -1.66 6.25
CA ILE A 65 7.57 -2.31 5.46
C ILE A 65 7.62 -1.79 4.02
N ARG A 66 7.75 -2.71 3.07
CA ARG A 66 7.64 -2.45 1.63
C ARG A 66 6.26 -2.90 1.13
N VAL A 67 5.44 -1.92 0.78
CA VAL A 67 4.14 -2.13 0.12
C VAL A 67 4.32 -2.15 -1.39
N HIS A 68 3.73 -3.13 -2.06
CA HIS A 68 3.72 -3.21 -3.53
C HIS A 68 2.30 -3.53 -4.04
N GLY A 69 2.07 -3.31 -5.33
CA GLY A 69 0.74 -3.50 -5.94
C GLY A 69 -0.25 -2.41 -5.57
N LEU A 70 0.22 -1.15 -5.53
CA LEU A 70 -0.60 0.03 -5.21
C LEU A 70 -1.76 0.30 -6.18
N HIS A 71 -1.82 -0.43 -7.31
CA HIS A 71 -2.97 -0.40 -8.22
C HIS A 71 -4.24 -0.98 -7.60
N ASP A 72 -4.10 -1.84 -6.59
CA ASP A 72 -5.21 -2.32 -5.77
C ASP A 72 -5.54 -1.28 -4.69
N ALA A 73 -6.29 -0.24 -5.11
CA ALA A 73 -6.64 0.89 -4.26
C ALA A 73 -7.43 0.48 -3.01
N GLU A 74 -8.25 -0.57 -3.09
CA GLU A 74 -9.03 -1.09 -1.97
C GLU A 74 -8.13 -1.79 -0.94
N ALA A 75 -7.16 -2.59 -1.39
CA ALA A 75 -6.19 -3.21 -0.49
C ALA A 75 -5.28 -2.17 0.20
N VAL A 76 -4.86 -1.13 -0.53
CA VAL A 76 -4.08 -0.02 0.04
C VAL A 76 -4.89 0.74 1.10
N ASP A 77 -6.17 1.02 0.84
CA ASP A 77 -7.04 1.72 1.79
C ASP A 77 -7.22 0.94 3.09
N ARG A 78 -7.49 -0.38 2.99
CA ARG A 78 -7.53 -1.27 4.15
C ARG A 78 -6.22 -1.25 4.95
N PHE A 79 -5.08 -1.33 4.26
CA PHE A 79 -3.77 -1.24 4.91
C PHE A 79 -3.61 0.10 5.65
N CYS A 80 -3.92 1.23 5.00
CA CYS A 80 -3.84 2.54 5.63
C CYS A 80 -4.71 2.65 6.87
N LEU A 81 -5.96 2.19 6.80
CA LEU A 81 -6.91 2.19 7.93
C LEU A 81 -6.41 1.34 9.10
N GLU A 82 -5.86 0.15 8.85
CA GLU A 82 -5.27 -0.70 9.90
C GLU A 82 -4.05 -0.06 10.58
N PHE A 83 -3.34 0.82 9.87
CA PHE A 83 -2.22 1.59 10.41
C PHE A 83 -2.60 2.95 10.99
N GLY A 84 -3.87 3.35 10.92
CA GLY A 84 -4.32 4.66 11.37
C GLY A 84 -3.76 5.80 10.52
N LEU A 85 -3.50 5.53 9.23
CA LEU A 85 -3.08 6.54 8.25
C LEU A 85 -4.33 7.21 7.67
N HIS A 86 -4.32 8.54 7.63
CA HIS A 86 -5.36 9.40 7.07
C HIS A 86 -4.95 10.00 5.72
#